data_AF-A0A660M7R6-F1
#
_entry.id   AF-A0A660M7R6-F1
#
_cell.length_a   1.000
_cell.length_b   1.000
_cell.length_c   1.000
_cell.angle_alpha   90.00
_cell.angle_beta   90.00
_cell.angle_gamma   90.00
#
_symmetry.space_group_name_H-M   'P 1'
#
loop_
_entity.id
_entity.type
_entity.pdbx_description
1 polymer ?
#
loop_
_entity_poly.entity_id
_entity_poly.type
_entity_poly.pdbx_seq_one_letter_code
_entity_poly.pdbx_strand_id
1 'polypeptide(L)'
;MTELPPIRGEDSQSRDESSLVPQLRGLEELESLPQTTIVDRFIDVQGSLIESFRFAVADHTGEIISIYDRAELSLIRYIVGAQLAEQGYEPQHWVKSAQNDPNCPEYIREYIDRGEEDKLDALALDYIDVVATERSDNQEAKVVMISKMLEDFYCDRLPNMPQCATQDYIHDVIDSAQYEIEPMGTFKRYLDTVRAIGQDKARWLYEATGVVHFSGWSTRVLEGTYNLLAKGHPESGNDVTIMIKGTTGDHNNVLEQMRYIESDDAIAAEVCDTNGLVQLTETLQRAGLDRHVQQIVLAGHGSEERFTLSATDRISADADSWADNDGVSVMVKTLQPENLILVSCHPLVHEEGSEFAAIDDTPQPRRGTAPAISEAFPELSVISGLDGPVAIVDHTGGQFGIRTDAISQADAGKINRYTPTHPHLALTRNGKTRRYPHNHITV
;
A
#
# COMPACT_ATOMS: atom_id res chain seq x y z
N MET A 1 15.46 22.33 43.89
CA MET A 1 16.54 23.32 44.03
C MET A 1 17.86 22.63 43.74
N THR A 2 18.35 22.81 42.51
CA THR A 2 19.78 22.74 42.18
C THR A 2 19.93 23.54 40.88
N GLU A 3 20.80 24.53 40.94
CA GLU A 3 20.92 25.66 40.00
C GLU A 3 21.67 25.27 38.72
N LEU A 4 21.23 25.82 37.59
CA LEU A 4 21.98 25.86 36.33
C LEU A 4 22.93 27.07 36.34
N PRO A 5 24.16 26.97 35.78
CA PRO A 5 25.04 28.12 35.63
C PRO A 5 24.68 28.96 34.39
N PRO A 6 24.99 30.27 34.38
CA PRO A 6 24.54 31.22 33.37
C PRO A 6 25.48 31.25 32.16
N ILE A 7 24.93 31.26 30.95
CA ILE A 7 25.67 31.64 29.75
C ILE A 7 25.45 33.12 29.50
N ARG A 8 26.55 33.87 29.55
CA ARG A 8 26.68 35.30 29.26
C ARG A 8 26.21 35.60 27.83
N GLY A 9 25.52 36.73 27.69
CA GLY A 9 25.23 37.37 26.40
C GLY A 9 26.38 38.21 25.86
N GLU A 10 26.03 38.93 24.80
CA GLU A 10 26.81 39.73 23.82
C GLU A 10 26.93 38.95 22.48
N ASP A 11 26.43 39.39 21.34
CA ASP A 11 25.93 40.71 20.94
C ASP A 11 24.87 40.62 19.84
N SER A 12 23.95 41.57 19.90
CA SER A 12 23.02 41.96 18.86
C SER A 12 23.73 42.40 17.58
N GLN A 13 23.45 41.73 16.47
CA GLN A 13 23.42 42.37 15.15
C GLN A 13 22.12 42.00 14.45
N SER A 14 21.31 43.04 14.24
CA SER A 14 20.17 43.07 13.34
C SER A 14 20.53 42.44 11.99
N ARG A 15 19.82 41.38 11.60
CA ARG A 15 19.77 40.92 10.21
C ARG A 15 18.39 41.27 9.66
N ASP A 16 18.42 42.12 8.64
CA ASP A 16 17.30 42.44 7.76
C ASP A 16 16.50 41.20 7.35
N GLU A 17 15.18 41.25 7.55
CA GLU A 17 14.19 40.33 6.98
C GLU A 17 13.84 40.70 5.52
N SER A 18 14.84 40.92 4.68
CA SER A 18 14.59 41.06 3.23
C SER A 18 15.66 40.33 2.43
N SER A 19 15.21 39.50 1.48
CA SER A 19 15.99 38.64 0.58
C SER A 19 16.53 37.33 1.19
N LEU A 20 15.65 36.33 1.35
CA LEU A 20 16.03 34.92 1.39
C LEU A 20 15.56 34.22 0.11
N VAL A 21 16.30 34.45 -0.97
CA VAL A 21 16.30 33.57 -2.14
C VAL A 21 17.11 32.31 -1.75
N PRO A 22 16.57 31.09 -1.86
CA PRO A 22 17.37 29.88 -1.70
C PRO A 22 18.47 29.88 -2.77
N GLN A 23 19.74 29.90 -2.36
CA GLN A 23 20.85 29.74 -3.28
C GLN A 23 20.81 28.30 -3.81
N LEU A 24 20.45 28.14 -5.08
CA LEU A 24 20.52 26.90 -5.86
C LEU A 24 21.96 26.34 -5.87
N ARG A 25 22.36 25.64 -4.80
CA ARG A 25 23.54 24.78 -4.78
C ARG A 25 23.17 23.41 -5.31
N GLY A 26 23.02 23.31 -6.63
CA GLY A 26 22.78 22.04 -7.30
C GLY A 26 23.25 22.01 -8.76
N LEU A 27 23.64 23.15 -9.33
CA LEU A 27 24.04 23.25 -10.73
C LEU A 27 25.48 22.74 -11.00
N GLU A 28 26.37 22.69 -10.00
CA GLU A 28 27.78 22.35 -10.22
C GLU A 28 28.05 20.83 -10.31
N GLU A 29 27.15 19.96 -9.85
CA GLU A 29 27.30 18.50 -9.99
C GLU A 29 26.73 17.94 -11.30
N LEU A 30 25.96 18.75 -12.05
CA LEU A 30 25.33 18.38 -13.32
C LEU A 30 26.31 18.30 -14.51
N GLU A 31 27.49 18.93 -14.43
CA GLU A 31 28.49 18.88 -15.51
C GLU A 31 29.20 17.52 -15.64
N SER A 32 28.92 16.56 -14.75
CA SER A 32 29.58 15.26 -14.72
C SER A 32 28.75 14.07 -15.22
N LEU A 33 27.49 14.29 -15.61
CA LEU A 33 26.60 13.25 -16.14
C LEU A 33 26.71 13.10 -17.66
N PRO A 34 26.54 11.89 -18.23
CA PRO A 34 26.62 11.67 -19.68
C PRO A 34 25.57 12.50 -20.45
N GLN A 35 26.00 13.17 -21.52
CA GLN A 35 25.23 14.13 -22.34
C GLN A 35 24.08 13.51 -23.18
N THR A 36 23.06 12.93 -22.55
CA THR A 36 21.78 12.59 -23.22
C THR A 36 20.59 12.64 -22.25
N THR A 37 20.25 13.80 -21.69
CA THR A 37 19.23 13.91 -20.61
C THR A 37 17.98 14.71 -21.02
N ILE A 38 16.83 14.36 -20.45
CA ILE A 38 15.54 15.07 -20.58
C ILE A 38 15.66 16.48 -20.00
N VAL A 39 16.46 16.66 -18.94
CA VAL A 39 16.74 17.96 -18.32
C VAL A 39 17.48 18.88 -19.27
N ASP A 40 18.51 18.40 -19.98
CA ASP A 40 19.22 19.23 -20.97
C ASP A 40 18.30 19.63 -22.13
N ARG A 41 17.44 18.71 -22.60
CA ARG A 41 16.39 19.05 -23.58
C ARG A 41 15.39 20.06 -23.03
N PHE A 42 15.03 19.98 -21.76
CA PHE A 42 14.12 20.93 -21.12
C PHE A 42 14.76 22.32 -20.95
N ILE A 43 16.04 22.38 -20.56
CA ILE A 43 16.83 23.62 -20.45
C ILE A 43 17.01 24.24 -21.85
N ASP A 44 17.30 23.45 -22.88
CA ASP A 44 17.43 23.92 -24.27
C ASP A 44 16.08 24.35 -24.89
N VAL A 45 14.96 23.81 -24.39
CA VAL A 45 13.58 24.15 -24.82
C VAL A 45 12.95 25.24 -23.94
N GLN A 46 13.73 26.01 -23.17
CA GLN A 46 13.25 27.17 -22.39
C GLN A 46 12.37 28.12 -23.24
N GLY A 47 11.07 27.83 -23.24
CA GLY A 47 9.99 28.62 -23.75
C GLY A 47 9.29 29.34 -22.61
N SER A 48 8.05 29.77 -22.83
CA SER A 48 7.24 30.36 -21.76
C SER A 48 6.97 29.34 -20.63
N LEU A 49 6.75 29.80 -19.39
CA LEU A 49 6.36 28.96 -18.25
C LEU A 49 5.17 28.02 -18.58
N ILE A 50 4.30 28.46 -19.48
CA ILE A 50 3.15 27.69 -19.98
C ILE A 50 3.60 26.43 -20.74
N GLU A 51 4.63 26.54 -21.59
CA GLU A 51 5.16 25.41 -22.36
C GLU A 51 5.88 24.42 -21.44
N SER A 52 6.67 24.93 -20.49
CA SER A 52 7.32 24.12 -19.46
C SER A 52 6.30 23.38 -18.60
N PHE A 53 5.21 24.06 -18.21
CA PHE A 53 4.11 23.44 -17.47
C PHE A 53 3.47 22.31 -18.27
N ARG A 54 3.07 22.58 -19.52
CA ARG A 54 2.45 21.58 -20.41
C ARG A 54 3.34 20.36 -20.63
N PHE A 55 4.66 20.54 -20.69
CA PHE A 55 5.62 19.44 -20.76
C PHE A 55 5.66 18.64 -19.45
N ALA A 56 5.71 19.32 -18.31
CA ALA A 56 5.82 18.68 -16.99
C ALA A 56 4.59 17.82 -16.62
N VAL A 57 3.40 18.25 -17.04
CA VAL A 57 2.13 17.54 -16.80
C VAL A 57 1.75 16.57 -17.92
N ALA A 58 2.57 16.43 -18.97
CA ALA A 58 2.28 15.46 -20.04
C ALA A 58 2.41 14.01 -19.55
N ASP A 59 1.59 13.13 -20.11
CA ASP A 59 1.71 11.69 -19.90
C ASP A 59 2.88 11.15 -20.71
N HIS A 60 3.92 10.69 -20.02
CA HIS A 60 5.12 10.11 -20.63
C HIS A 60 5.07 8.58 -20.65
N THR A 61 3.87 7.99 -20.70
CA THR A 61 3.66 6.53 -20.66
C THR A 61 3.88 5.90 -22.04
N GLY A 62 4.84 4.95 -22.13
CA GLY A 62 4.92 4.01 -23.25
C GLY A 62 6.32 3.74 -23.85
N GLU A 63 7.22 4.73 -23.95
CA GLU A 63 8.49 4.51 -24.68
C GLU A 63 9.74 5.21 -24.10
N ILE A 64 9.64 6.03 -23.03
CA ILE A 64 10.72 7.00 -22.71
C ILE A 64 11.31 6.92 -21.29
N ILE A 65 10.75 6.19 -20.32
CA ILE A 65 11.21 6.36 -18.93
C ILE A 65 12.06 5.19 -18.42
N SER A 66 13.39 5.35 -18.49
CA SER A 66 14.32 4.68 -17.59
C SER A 66 14.30 5.32 -16.18
N ILE A 67 14.95 4.71 -15.19
CA ILE A 67 15.04 5.28 -13.83
C ILE A 67 15.64 6.70 -13.85
N TYR A 68 16.63 6.93 -14.72
CA TYR A 68 17.25 8.25 -14.88
C TYR A 68 16.25 9.28 -15.43
N ASP A 69 15.42 8.89 -16.40
CA ASP A 69 14.37 9.74 -16.97
C ASP A 69 13.27 10.09 -15.95
N ARG A 70 13.01 9.22 -14.96
CA ARG A 70 12.03 9.49 -13.89
C ARG A 70 12.53 10.58 -12.93
N ALA A 71 13.77 10.45 -12.44
CA ALA A 71 14.36 11.45 -11.55
C ALA A 71 14.46 12.82 -12.24
N GLU A 72 14.79 12.81 -13.53
CA GLU A 72 14.82 14.00 -14.37
C GLU A 72 13.44 14.65 -14.56
N LEU A 73 12.40 13.85 -14.80
CA LEU A 73 11.03 14.34 -14.89
C LEU A 73 10.54 14.91 -13.57
N SER A 74 10.83 14.26 -12.44
CA SER A 74 10.52 14.78 -11.10
C SER A 74 11.21 16.12 -10.84
N LEU A 75 12.47 16.29 -11.27
CA LEU A 75 13.19 17.57 -11.17
C LEU A 75 12.53 18.67 -12.02
N ILE A 76 12.11 18.36 -13.25
CA ILE A 76 11.40 19.32 -14.11
C ILE A 76 10.08 19.76 -13.48
N ARG A 77 9.31 18.80 -12.95
CA ARG A 77 8.06 19.05 -12.24
C ARG A 77 8.28 19.90 -11.00
N TYR A 78 9.34 19.65 -10.24
CA TYR A 78 9.74 20.50 -9.13
C TYR A 78 10.06 21.93 -9.58
N ILE A 79 10.90 22.12 -10.61
CA ILE A 79 11.28 23.45 -11.12
C ILE A 79 10.04 24.26 -11.52
N VAL A 80 9.11 23.64 -12.28
CA VAL A 80 7.86 24.28 -12.67
C VAL A 80 6.99 24.60 -11.45
N GLY A 81 6.84 23.65 -10.52
CA GLY A 81 6.10 23.83 -9.29
C GLY A 81 6.65 24.97 -8.42
N ALA A 82 7.97 25.08 -8.30
CA ALA A 82 8.66 26.13 -7.55
C ALA A 82 8.44 27.51 -8.18
N GLN A 83 8.54 27.64 -9.50
CA GLN A 83 8.26 28.89 -10.22
C GLN A 83 6.81 29.36 -10.04
N LEU A 84 5.86 28.43 -9.95
CA LEU A 84 4.45 28.74 -9.68
C LEU A 84 4.21 29.10 -8.22
N ALA A 85 4.88 28.42 -7.30
CA ALA A 85 4.86 28.74 -5.87
C ALA A 85 5.37 30.16 -5.60
N GLU A 86 6.46 30.60 -6.26
CA GLU A 86 6.96 31.98 -6.18
C GLU A 86 5.94 33.03 -6.66
N GLN A 87 5.03 32.64 -7.56
CA GLN A 87 3.93 33.48 -8.03
C GLN A 87 2.68 33.41 -7.12
N GLY A 88 2.77 32.69 -6.00
CA GLY A 88 1.69 32.52 -5.03
C GLY A 88 0.77 31.32 -5.30
N TYR A 89 1.09 30.46 -6.27
CA TYR A 89 0.30 29.28 -6.62
C TYR A 89 1.05 27.99 -6.27
N GLU A 90 1.09 27.65 -4.99
CA GLU A 90 1.74 26.43 -4.51
C GLU A 90 1.00 25.18 -5.04
N PRO A 91 1.72 24.15 -5.56
CA PRO A 91 1.12 22.98 -6.18
C PRO A 91 0.06 22.25 -5.36
N GLN A 92 0.26 22.16 -4.04
CA GLN A 92 -0.69 21.50 -3.15
C GLN A 92 -2.05 22.22 -3.05
N HIS A 93 -2.16 23.46 -3.55
CA HIS A 93 -3.36 24.28 -3.47
C HIS A 93 -3.98 24.61 -4.82
N TRP A 94 -3.54 24.01 -5.92
CA TRP A 94 -3.96 24.41 -7.26
C TRP A 94 -5.47 24.27 -7.51
N VAL A 95 -6.11 23.23 -6.99
CA VAL A 95 -7.56 23.03 -7.18
C VAL A 95 -8.36 24.11 -6.50
N LYS A 96 -8.05 24.34 -5.22
CA LYS A 96 -8.67 25.40 -4.43
C LYS A 96 -8.37 26.78 -5.00
N SER A 97 -7.16 27.00 -5.50
CA SER A 97 -6.76 28.24 -6.17
C SER A 97 -7.56 28.47 -7.45
N ALA A 98 -7.69 27.45 -8.30
CA ALA A 98 -8.46 27.51 -9.54
C ALA A 98 -9.94 27.85 -9.31
N GLN A 99 -10.52 27.31 -8.22
CA GLN A 99 -11.91 27.53 -7.84
C GLN A 99 -12.17 28.92 -7.21
N ASN A 100 -11.21 29.47 -6.45
CA ASN A 100 -11.45 30.63 -5.59
C ASN A 100 -10.74 31.91 -6.02
N ASP A 101 -9.65 31.82 -6.78
CA ASP A 101 -8.89 32.99 -7.24
C ASP A 101 -9.06 33.19 -8.75
N PRO A 102 -9.68 34.28 -9.22
CA PRO A 102 -9.82 34.59 -10.65
C PRO A 102 -8.50 34.84 -11.37
N ASN A 103 -7.39 35.07 -10.65
CA ASN A 103 -6.06 35.24 -11.24
C ASN A 103 -5.27 33.94 -11.36
N CYS A 104 -5.78 32.82 -10.83
CA CYS A 104 -5.15 31.51 -10.99
C CYS A 104 -4.80 31.23 -12.46
N PRO A 105 -3.58 30.78 -12.79
CA PRO A 105 -3.14 30.61 -14.16
C PRO A 105 -4.11 29.75 -14.98
N GLU A 106 -4.49 30.24 -16.16
CA GLU A 106 -5.51 29.62 -17.02
C GLU A 106 -5.15 28.17 -17.38
N TYR A 107 -3.87 27.87 -17.60
CA TYR A 107 -3.41 26.51 -17.90
C TYR A 107 -3.52 25.55 -16.71
N ILE A 108 -3.66 26.00 -15.45
CA ILE A 108 -3.99 25.11 -14.33
C ILE A 108 -5.49 24.78 -14.38
N ARG A 109 -6.33 25.80 -14.57
CA ARG A 109 -7.79 25.63 -14.70
C ARG A 109 -8.17 24.73 -15.86
N GLU A 110 -7.48 24.87 -17.00
CA GLU A 110 -7.72 24.08 -18.20
C GLU A 110 -7.65 22.57 -17.93
N TYR A 111 -6.75 22.11 -17.06
CA TYR A 111 -6.67 20.69 -16.70
C TYR A 111 -7.79 20.26 -15.75
N ILE A 112 -8.16 21.11 -14.78
CA ILE A 112 -9.28 20.85 -13.88
C ILE A 112 -10.61 20.80 -14.64
N ASP A 113 -10.86 21.75 -15.53
CA ASP A 113 -12.08 21.82 -16.34
C ASP A 113 -12.21 20.63 -17.31
N ARG A 114 -11.09 20.02 -17.70
CA ARG A 114 -11.04 18.80 -18.52
C ARG A 114 -11.14 17.51 -17.71
N GLY A 115 -11.11 17.57 -16.38
CA GLY A 115 -11.06 16.39 -15.53
C GLY A 115 -9.72 15.65 -15.57
N GLU A 116 -8.63 16.36 -15.90
CA GLU A 116 -7.26 15.84 -16.00
C GLU A 116 -6.43 16.19 -14.75
N GLU A 117 -7.07 16.21 -13.57
CA GLU A 117 -6.40 16.54 -12.31
C GLU A 117 -5.31 15.55 -11.91
N ASP A 118 -5.35 14.31 -12.41
CA ASP A 118 -4.33 13.28 -12.18
C ASP A 118 -2.94 13.72 -12.64
N LYS A 119 -2.88 14.53 -13.70
CA LYS A 119 -1.64 15.10 -14.23
C LYS A 119 -1.07 16.21 -13.34
N LEU A 120 -1.97 17.01 -12.75
CA LEU A 120 -1.60 18.03 -11.77
C LEU A 120 -1.10 17.39 -10.48
N ASP A 121 -1.76 16.31 -10.04
CA ASP A 121 -1.41 15.56 -8.85
C ASP A 121 0.01 14.95 -8.97
N ALA A 122 0.39 14.43 -10.15
CA ALA A 122 1.73 13.93 -10.38
C ALA A 122 2.82 15.00 -10.14
N LEU A 123 2.61 16.20 -10.67
CA LEU A 123 3.54 17.32 -10.50
C LEU A 123 3.57 17.78 -9.03
N ALA A 124 2.40 17.93 -8.40
CA ALA A 124 2.31 18.35 -7.01
C ALA A 124 3.04 17.38 -6.06
N LEU A 125 2.90 16.07 -6.28
CA LEU A 125 3.58 15.06 -5.48
C LEU A 125 5.10 15.07 -5.67
N ASP A 126 5.59 15.20 -6.91
CA ASP A 126 7.02 15.36 -7.19
C ASP A 126 7.58 16.65 -6.54
N TYR A 127 6.82 17.74 -6.58
CA TYR A 127 7.18 18.98 -5.90
C TYR A 127 7.29 18.79 -4.38
N ILE A 128 6.32 18.13 -3.75
CA ILE A 128 6.31 17.87 -2.30
C ILE A 128 7.52 17.03 -1.90
N ASP A 129 7.84 15.94 -2.62
CA ASP A 129 8.96 15.07 -2.27
C ASP A 129 10.32 15.76 -2.41
N VAL A 130 10.52 16.54 -3.48
CA VAL A 130 11.77 17.29 -3.67
C VAL A 130 11.91 18.38 -2.61
N VAL A 131 10.87 19.17 -2.34
CA VAL A 131 10.90 20.21 -1.29
C VAL A 131 11.22 19.61 0.08
N ALA A 132 10.57 18.50 0.44
CA ALA A 132 10.82 17.84 1.72
C ALA A 132 12.25 17.29 1.81
N THR A 133 12.80 16.80 0.70
CA THR A 133 14.19 16.31 0.61
C THR A 133 15.22 17.44 0.70
N GLU A 134 15.00 18.57 0.03
CA GLU A 134 15.94 19.70 0.02
C GLU A 134 15.97 20.49 1.34
N ARG A 135 14.86 20.49 2.09
CA ARG A 135 14.69 21.33 3.29
C ARG A 135 14.82 20.59 4.62
N SER A 136 15.12 19.29 4.59
CA SER A 136 15.19 18.47 5.80
C SER A 136 16.54 17.77 5.92
N ASP A 137 17.26 18.07 7.00
CA ASP A 137 18.59 17.51 7.25
C ASP A 137 18.56 16.07 7.79
N ASN A 138 17.38 15.56 8.15
CA ASN A 138 17.18 14.19 8.64
C ASN A 138 15.80 13.62 8.25
N GLN A 139 15.67 12.31 8.34
CA GLN A 139 14.48 11.57 7.89
C GLN A 139 13.21 11.93 8.68
N GLU A 140 13.31 12.16 9.98
CA GLU A 140 12.15 12.49 10.83
C GLU A 140 11.57 13.87 10.46
N ALA A 141 12.42 14.86 10.25
CA ALA A 141 12.02 16.17 9.76
C ALA A 141 11.41 16.11 8.36
N LYS A 142 11.96 15.25 7.47
CA LYS A 142 11.41 15.00 6.14
C LYS A 142 9.98 14.46 6.23
N VAL A 143 9.75 13.43 7.06
CA VAL A 143 8.42 12.82 7.27
C VAL A 143 7.42 13.87 7.76
N VAL A 144 7.77 14.65 8.79
CA VAL A 144 6.88 15.70 9.32
C VAL A 144 6.53 16.75 8.25
N MET A 145 7.49 17.13 7.42
CA MET A 145 7.27 18.10 6.34
C MET A 145 6.37 17.53 5.24
N ILE A 146 6.60 16.29 4.82
CA ILE A 146 5.75 15.57 3.87
C ILE A 146 4.33 15.48 4.41
N SER A 147 4.13 15.07 5.66
CA SER A 147 2.80 14.97 6.27
C SER A 147 2.04 16.27 6.17
N LYS A 148 2.67 17.38 6.54
CA LYS A 148 2.03 18.70 6.50
C LYS A 148 1.67 19.15 5.09
N MET A 149 2.58 18.99 4.12
CA MET A 149 2.31 19.41 2.74
C MET A 149 1.26 18.53 2.07
N LEU A 150 1.24 17.23 2.40
CA LEU A 150 0.22 16.32 1.92
C LEU A 150 -1.13 16.62 2.54
N GLU A 151 -1.23 16.88 3.85
CA GLU A 151 -2.48 17.29 4.52
C GLU A 151 -3.19 18.40 3.72
N ASP A 152 -2.43 19.42 3.34
CA ASP A 152 -2.92 20.53 2.52
C ASP A 152 -3.32 20.11 1.10
N PHE A 153 -2.57 19.19 0.48
CA PHE A 153 -2.82 18.68 -0.87
C PHE A 153 -4.12 17.86 -0.96
N TYR A 154 -4.34 16.95 -0.01
CA TYR A 154 -5.37 15.94 -0.15
C TYR A 154 -6.71 16.30 0.50
N CYS A 155 -6.79 17.36 1.32
CA CYS A 155 -8.05 17.79 1.92
C CYS A 155 -9.23 17.85 0.94
N ASP A 156 -8.97 18.22 -0.32
CA ASP A 156 -9.99 18.33 -1.38
C ASP A 156 -9.97 17.15 -2.38
N ARG A 157 -9.17 16.11 -2.12
CA ARG A 157 -8.93 14.96 -3.02
C ARG A 157 -9.40 13.63 -2.47
N LEU A 158 -9.51 13.51 -1.14
CA LEU A 158 -9.88 12.27 -0.49
C LEU A 158 -11.32 11.87 -0.81
N PRO A 159 -11.61 10.56 -0.82
CA PRO A 159 -12.97 10.09 -0.95
C PRO A 159 -13.83 10.61 0.19
N ASN A 160 -15.13 10.80 -0.06
CA ASN A 160 -16.13 11.25 0.93
C ASN A 160 -16.40 10.20 2.03
N MET A 161 -15.36 9.79 2.76
CA MET A 161 -15.34 8.80 3.83
C MET A 161 -15.03 9.48 5.17
N PRO A 162 -15.20 8.80 6.32
CA PRO A 162 -14.80 9.34 7.61
C PRO A 162 -13.33 9.79 7.59
N GLN A 163 -13.12 11.07 7.91
CA GLN A 163 -11.82 11.72 7.80
C GLN A 163 -10.72 10.99 8.59
N CYS A 164 -11.04 10.45 9.77
CA CYS A 164 -10.08 9.68 10.57
C CYS A 164 -9.55 8.44 9.83
N ALA A 165 -10.43 7.67 9.19
CA ALA A 165 -10.04 6.44 8.49
C ALA A 165 -9.14 6.73 7.29
N THR A 166 -9.37 7.85 6.62
CA THR A 166 -8.55 8.25 5.48
C THR A 166 -7.24 8.88 5.94
N GLN A 167 -7.25 9.69 7.01
CA GLN A 167 -6.03 10.27 7.58
C GLN A 167 -5.10 9.20 8.16
N ASP A 168 -5.62 8.19 8.86
CA ASP A 168 -4.82 7.11 9.42
C ASP A 168 -4.05 6.36 8.32
N TYR A 169 -4.72 6.00 7.23
CA TYR A 169 -4.06 5.37 6.08
C TYR A 169 -3.00 6.28 5.44
N ILE A 170 -3.27 7.57 5.33
CA ILE A 170 -2.30 8.50 4.73
C ILE A 170 -1.08 8.64 5.64
N HIS A 171 -1.28 8.72 6.95
CA HIS A 171 -0.20 8.67 7.92
C HIS A 171 0.59 7.37 7.78
N ASP A 172 -0.06 6.22 7.58
CA ASP A 172 0.63 4.95 7.33
C ASP A 172 1.50 5.00 6.06
N VAL A 173 1.01 5.58 4.96
CA VAL A 173 1.79 5.78 3.71
C VAL A 173 2.96 6.75 3.92
N ILE A 174 2.79 7.76 4.78
CA ILE A 174 3.85 8.75 5.06
C ILE A 174 4.87 8.18 6.03
N ASP A 175 4.45 7.43 7.05
CA ASP A 175 5.35 6.73 7.96
C ASP A 175 6.10 5.63 7.19
N SER A 176 5.44 4.97 6.24
CA SER A 176 6.10 4.02 5.34
C SER A 176 7.11 4.71 4.42
N ALA A 177 7.06 6.03 4.17
CA ALA A 177 8.12 6.76 3.45
C ALA A 177 9.51 6.64 4.11
N GLN A 178 9.59 6.23 5.38
CA GLN A 178 10.85 5.93 6.05
C GLN A 178 11.49 4.62 5.55
N TYR A 179 10.68 3.73 4.97
CA TYR A 179 11.05 2.35 4.62
C TYR A 179 10.76 1.99 3.15
N GLU A 180 9.78 2.65 2.53
CA GLU A 180 9.37 2.49 1.15
C GLU A 180 10.21 3.36 0.21
N ILE A 181 10.48 2.83 -0.98
CA ILE A 181 11.29 3.49 -2.00
C ILE A 181 10.49 4.60 -2.72
N GLU A 182 9.14 4.56 -2.73
CA GLU A 182 8.30 5.48 -3.52
C GLU A 182 6.95 5.86 -2.85
N PRO A 183 6.94 6.52 -1.68
CA PRO A 183 5.73 6.89 -0.94
C PRO A 183 4.76 7.76 -1.76
N MET A 184 5.30 8.71 -2.55
CA MET A 184 4.48 9.54 -3.45
C MET A 184 3.82 8.70 -4.56
N GLY A 185 4.49 7.65 -5.02
CA GLY A 185 3.92 6.71 -5.98
C GLY A 185 2.73 5.96 -5.39
N THR A 186 2.82 5.52 -4.14
CA THR A 186 1.73 4.88 -3.39
C THR A 186 0.53 5.82 -3.25
N PHE A 187 0.78 7.08 -2.90
CA PHE A 187 -0.25 8.10 -2.79
C PHE A 187 -0.91 8.44 -4.14
N LYS A 188 -0.11 8.59 -5.20
CA LYS A 188 -0.61 8.80 -6.57
C LYS A 188 -1.56 7.68 -6.98
N ARG A 189 -1.16 6.42 -6.73
CA ARG A 189 -2.00 5.24 -7.01
C ARG A 189 -3.32 5.28 -6.25
N TYR A 190 -3.30 5.65 -4.98
CA TYR A 190 -4.51 5.81 -4.19
C TYR A 190 -5.51 6.76 -4.86
N LEU A 191 -5.05 7.97 -5.23
CA LEU A 191 -5.89 8.98 -5.88
C LEU A 191 -6.42 8.50 -7.24
N ASP A 192 -5.56 7.88 -8.04
CA ASP A 192 -5.95 7.37 -9.36
C ASP A 192 -6.99 6.26 -9.24
N THR A 193 -6.83 5.34 -8.29
CA THR A 193 -7.82 4.28 -8.03
C THR A 193 -9.16 4.86 -7.63
N VAL A 194 -9.19 5.78 -6.66
CA VAL A 194 -10.44 6.44 -6.22
C VAL A 194 -11.11 7.20 -7.36
N ARG A 195 -10.34 7.92 -8.18
CA ARG A 195 -10.83 8.64 -9.36
C ARG A 195 -11.43 7.68 -10.39
N ALA A 196 -10.77 6.56 -10.65
CA ALA A 196 -11.21 5.56 -11.63
C ALA A 196 -12.52 4.88 -11.21
N ILE A 197 -12.65 4.47 -9.94
CA ILE A 197 -13.86 3.76 -9.47
C ILE A 197 -15.03 4.69 -9.17
N GLY A 198 -14.74 5.97 -8.88
CA GLY A 198 -15.69 7.00 -8.48
C GLY A 198 -15.87 7.14 -6.96
N GLN A 199 -16.05 8.38 -6.52
CA GLN A 199 -16.18 8.80 -5.12
C GLN A 199 -17.29 8.04 -4.35
N ASP A 200 -18.47 7.92 -4.93
CA ASP A 200 -19.60 7.22 -4.30
C ASP A 200 -19.32 5.73 -4.13
N LYS A 201 -18.65 5.12 -5.10
CA LYS A 201 -18.28 3.69 -5.05
C LYS A 201 -17.19 3.46 -4.01
N ALA A 202 -16.19 4.34 -3.92
CA ALA A 202 -15.16 4.30 -2.90
C ALA A 202 -15.77 4.35 -1.49
N ARG A 203 -16.67 5.32 -1.25
CA ARG A 203 -17.40 5.43 0.02
C ARG A 203 -18.20 4.16 0.32
N TRP A 204 -18.93 3.65 -0.66
CA TRP A 204 -19.74 2.45 -0.48
C TRP A 204 -18.88 1.23 -0.13
N LEU A 205 -17.73 1.05 -0.78
CA LEU A 205 -16.79 -0.05 -0.50
C LEU A 205 -16.22 0.05 0.92
N TYR A 206 -15.89 1.25 1.38
CA TYR A 206 -15.51 1.47 2.77
C TYR A 206 -16.63 1.04 3.74
N GLU A 207 -17.87 1.47 3.51
CA GLU A 207 -19.00 1.13 4.37
C GLU A 207 -19.35 -0.37 4.34
N ALA A 208 -19.14 -1.04 3.20
CA ALA A 208 -19.52 -2.44 3.01
C ALA A 208 -18.44 -3.44 3.42
N THR A 209 -17.17 -3.18 3.09
CA THR A 209 -16.05 -4.11 3.27
C THR A 209 -14.84 -3.51 3.97
N GLY A 210 -14.93 -2.26 4.44
CA GLY A 210 -13.89 -1.61 5.24
C GLY A 210 -12.69 -1.10 4.45
N VAL A 211 -12.70 -1.17 3.11
CA VAL A 211 -11.57 -0.77 2.26
C VAL A 211 -11.21 0.70 2.49
N VAL A 212 -9.99 0.93 2.98
CA VAL A 212 -9.36 2.26 3.04
C VAL A 212 -8.06 2.31 2.25
N HIS A 213 -7.35 1.19 2.05
CA HIS A 213 -6.08 1.15 1.33
C HIS A 213 -6.27 1.01 -0.19
N PHE A 214 -6.93 1.99 -0.85
CA PHE A 214 -7.24 1.89 -2.29
C PHE A 214 -6.01 1.73 -3.20
N SER A 215 -4.80 2.11 -2.79
CA SER A 215 -3.58 1.85 -3.57
C SER A 215 -3.18 0.36 -3.62
N GLY A 216 -3.67 -0.44 -2.67
CA GLY A 216 -3.35 -1.86 -2.51
C GLY A 216 -4.23 -2.79 -3.33
N TRP A 217 -5.24 -2.27 -4.03
CA TRP A 217 -6.20 -3.03 -4.81
C TRP A 217 -6.22 -2.57 -6.27
N SER A 218 -6.45 -3.49 -7.19
CA SER A 218 -6.73 -3.12 -8.58
C SER A 218 -8.13 -2.51 -8.69
N THR A 219 -8.31 -1.63 -9.67
CA THR A 219 -9.64 -1.07 -9.97
C THR A 219 -10.63 -2.17 -10.32
N ARG A 220 -10.19 -3.21 -11.05
CA ARG A 220 -11.04 -4.34 -11.43
C ARG A 220 -11.56 -5.13 -10.24
N VAL A 221 -10.71 -5.44 -9.25
CA VAL A 221 -11.15 -6.11 -8.03
C VAL A 221 -12.15 -5.26 -7.25
N LEU A 222 -11.92 -3.94 -7.17
CA LEU A 222 -12.84 -3.03 -6.47
C LEU A 222 -14.20 -2.94 -7.18
N GLU A 223 -14.20 -2.90 -8.52
CA GLU A 223 -15.43 -2.93 -9.31
C GLU A 223 -16.13 -4.29 -9.24
N GLY A 224 -15.38 -5.39 -9.28
CA GLY A 224 -15.87 -6.75 -9.05
C GLY A 224 -16.53 -6.88 -7.68
N THR A 225 -15.86 -6.40 -6.63
CA THR A 225 -16.37 -6.37 -5.25
C THR A 225 -17.73 -5.66 -5.18
N TYR A 226 -17.82 -4.45 -5.74
CA TYR A 226 -19.07 -3.69 -5.80
C TYR A 226 -20.16 -4.47 -6.54
N ASN A 227 -19.85 -5.01 -7.72
CA ASN A 227 -20.81 -5.72 -8.55
C ASN A 227 -21.31 -7.03 -7.91
N LEU A 228 -20.42 -7.81 -7.30
CA LEU A 228 -20.75 -9.04 -6.59
C LEU A 228 -21.71 -8.77 -5.44
N LEU A 229 -21.41 -7.77 -4.61
CA LEU A 229 -22.25 -7.43 -3.47
C LEU A 229 -23.59 -6.81 -3.88
N ALA A 230 -23.62 -6.04 -4.98
CA ALA A 230 -24.87 -5.46 -5.50
C ALA A 230 -25.80 -6.50 -6.13
N LYS A 231 -25.24 -7.51 -6.82
CA LYS A 231 -26.01 -8.54 -7.54
C LYS A 231 -26.29 -9.78 -6.69
N GLY A 232 -25.42 -10.07 -5.73
CA GLY A 232 -25.51 -11.25 -4.87
C GLY A 232 -25.05 -12.55 -5.50
N HIS A 233 -24.43 -12.49 -6.69
CA HIS A 233 -23.86 -13.66 -7.35
C HIS A 233 -22.78 -13.24 -8.36
N PRO A 234 -21.79 -14.11 -8.63
CA PRO A 234 -20.85 -13.91 -9.73
C PRO A 234 -21.54 -14.07 -11.08
N GLU A 235 -21.20 -13.22 -12.05
CA GLU A 235 -21.74 -13.30 -13.43
C GLU A 235 -20.98 -14.31 -14.29
N SER A 236 -19.71 -14.57 -13.96
CA SER A 236 -18.89 -15.58 -14.60
C SER A 236 -19.43 -17.00 -14.37
N GLY A 237 -20.21 -17.20 -13.30
CA GLY A 237 -20.61 -18.52 -12.80
C GLY A 237 -19.51 -19.25 -12.03
N ASN A 238 -18.34 -18.62 -11.82
CA ASN A 238 -17.27 -19.13 -10.96
C ASN A 238 -17.64 -18.97 -9.49
N ASP A 239 -16.84 -19.59 -8.61
CA ASP A 239 -16.89 -19.30 -7.19
C ASP A 239 -16.11 -18.00 -6.87
N VAL A 240 -16.33 -17.48 -5.67
CA VAL A 240 -15.80 -16.19 -5.21
C VAL A 240 -14.62 -16.41 -4.25
N THR A 241 -13.60 -15.59 -4.44
CA THR A 241 -12.47 -15.45 -3.52
C THR A 241 -12.61 -14.19 -2.67
N ILE A 242 -12.55 -14.32 -1.35
CA ILE A 242 -12.52 -13.15 -0.46
C ILE A 242 -11.08 -12.89 -0.06
N MET A 243 -10.58 -11.68 -0.30
CA MET A 243 -9.24 -11.25 0.10
C MET A 243 -9.33 -10.25 1.25
N ILE A 244 -8.84 -10.66 2.43
CA ILE A 244 -8.99 -9.93 3.68
C ILE A 244 -7.62 -9.44 4.15
N LYS A 245 -7.49 -8.12 4.27
CA LYS A 245 -6.35 -7.44 4.91
C LYS A 245 -6.71 -7.02 6.34
N GLY A 246 -5.92 -7.47 7.31
CA GLY A 246 -5.90 -6.88 8.63
C GLY A 246 -5.24 -5.50 8.59
N THR A 247 -5.98 -4.41 8.81
CA THR A 247 -5.52 -3.03 8.52
C THR A 247 -4.22 -2.67 9.23
N THR A 248 -4.10 -3.01 10.52
CA THR A 248 -2.87 -2.79 11.30
C THR A 248 -2.04 -4.07 11.48
N GLY A 249 -2.52 -5.20 10.98
CA GLY A 249 -1.80 -6.46 10.96
C GLY A 249 -0.75 -6.50 9.85
N ASP A 250 -1.08 -6.02 8.65
CA ASP A 250 -0.17 -5.99 7.48
C ASP A 250 0.74 -4.75 7.44
N HIS A 251 1.47 -4.50 8.52
CA HIS A 251 2.33 -3.30 8.67
C HIS A 251 3.57 -3.32 7.75
N ASN A 252 3.95 -4.48 7.21
CA ASN A 252 4.99 -4.59 6.18
C ASN A 252 4.42 -4.48 4.75
N ASN A 253 3.13 -4.15 4.63
CA ASN A 253 2.42 -3.85 3.39
C ASN A 253 2.53 -4.96 2.33
N VAL A 254 2.58 -6.23 2.76
CA VAL A 254 2.73 -7.37 1.84
C VAL A 254 1.53 -7.48 0.91
N LEU A 255 0.33 -7.14 1.37
CA LEU A 255 -0.87 -7.14 0.54
C LEU A 255 -0.91 -6.03 -0.50
N GLU A 256 -0.01 -5.03 -0.46
CA GLU A 256 0.07 -4.05 -1.54
C GLU A 256 0.29 -4.72 -2.89
N GLN A 257 0.90 -5.92 -2.91
CA GLN A 257 1.09 -6.73 -4.11
C GLN A 257 -0.23 -7.25 -4.72
N MET A 258 -1.33 -7.26 -3.96
CA MET A 258 -2.65 -7.63 -4.46
C MET A 258 -3.21 -6.64 -5.48
N ARG A 259 -2.63 -5.44 -5.59
CA ARG A 259 -2.97 -4.45 -6.63
C ARG A 259 -2.79 -4.97 -8.06
N TYR A 260 -2.01 -6.03 -8.24
CA TYR A 260 -1.77 -6.66 -9.54
C TYR A 260 -2.72 -7.81 -9.85
N ILE A 261 -3.61 -8.17 -8.91
CA ILE A 261 -4.65 -9.16 -9.12
C ILE A 261 -5.81 -8.50 -9.86
N GLU A 262 -6.15 -9.07 -11.00
CA GLU A 262 -7.22 -8.61 -11.88
C GLU A 262 -8.29 -9.70 -11.96
N SER A 263 -9.36 -9.57 -11.17
CA SER A 263 -10.48 -10.53 -11.15
C SER A 263 -11.79 -9.83 -10.81
N ASP A 264 -12.86 -10.23 -11.50
CA ASP A 264 -14.22 -9.76 -11.21
C ASP A 264 -14.90 -10.64 -10.14
N ASP A 265 -14.32 -11.81 -9.84
CA ASP A 265 -14.83 -12.82 -8.91
C ASP A 265 -14.14 -12.74 -7.54
N ALA A 266 -13.48 -11.62 -7.27
CA ALA A 266 -12.75 -11.38 -6.03
C ALA A 266 -13.36 -10.24 -5.22
N ILE A 267 -13.37 -10.41 -3.89
CA ILE A 267 -13.85 -9.40 -2.94
C ILE A 267 -12.67 -8.85 -2.16
N ALA A 268 -12.42 -7.55 -2.30
CA ALA A 268 -11.48 -6.82 -1.45
C ALA A 268 -12.15 -6.42 -0.12
N ALA A 269 -11.52 -6.78 0.98
CA ALA A 269 -11.99 -6.43 2.32
C ALA A 269 -10.83 -6.08 3.24
N GLU A 270 -11.09 -5.14 4.15
CA GLU A 270 -10.16 -4.69 5.16
C GLU A 270 -10.87 -4.68 6.52
N VAL A 271 -10.22 -5.25 7.53
CA VAL A 271 -10.78 -5.38 8.88
C VAL A 271 -9.81 -4.85 9.93
N CYS A 272 -10.33 -4.06 10.86
CA CYS A 272 -9.55 -3.52 11.97
C CYS A 272 -9.48 -4.47 13.16
N ASP A 273 -10.39 -5.43 13.23
CA ASP A 273 -10.49 -6.40 14.32
C ASP A 273 -11.29 -7.63 13.87
N THR A 274 -11.41 -8.60 14.78
CA THR A 274 -12.17 -9.83 14.59
C THR A 274 -13.69 -9.58 14.51
N ASN A 275 -14.20 -8.47 15.06
CA ASN A 275 -15.60 -8.07 14.85
C ASN A 275 -15.84 -7.64 13.39
N GLY A 276 -14.86 -7.03 12.75
CA GLY A 276 -14.88 -6.72 11.32
C GLY A 276 -15.10 -7.96 10.44
N LEU A 277 -14.56 -9.13 10.83
CA LEU A 277 -14.82 -10.40 10.15
C LEU A 277 -16.29 -10.83 10.29
N VAL A 278 -16.91 -10.63 11.45
CA VAL A 278 -18.34 -10.90 11.66
C VAL A 278 -19.18 -9.98 10.76
N GLN A 279 -18.89 -8.68 10.77
CA GLN A 279 -19.62 -7.70 9.94
C GLN A 279 -19.50 -8.00 8.45
N LEU A 280 -18.29 -8.36 7.98
CA LEU A 280 -18.07 -8.77 6.60
C LEU A 280 -18.89 -10.02 6.26
N THR A 281 -18.89 -11.02 7.14
CA THR A 281 -19.67 -12.26 6.96
C THR A 281 -21.16 -11.95 6.83
N GLU A 282 -21.72 -11.10 7.69
CA GLU A 282 -23.12 -10.69 7.60
C GLU A 282 -23.40 -9.91 6.32
N THR A 283 -22.49 -9.04 5.88
CA THR A 283 -22.62 -8.30 4.61
C THR A 283 -22.70 -9.27 3.42
N LEU A 284 -21.84 -10.29 3.39
CA LEU A 284 -21.84 -11.32 2.34
C LEU A 284 -23.12 -12.16 2.36
N GLN A 285 -23.60 -12.55 3.54
CA GLN A 285 -24.88 -13.25 3.67
C GLN A 285 -26.07 -12.42 3.23
N ARG A 286 -26.11 -11.13 3.61
CA ARG A 286 -27.17 -10.19 3.19
C ARG A 286 -27.18 -10.01 1.67
N ALA A 287 -26.00 -10.03 1.04
CA ALA A 287 -25.88 -10.03 -0.41
C ALA A 287 -26.27 -11.38 -1.05
N GLY A 288 -26.25 -12.49 -0.32
CA GLY A 288 -26.51 -13.84 -0.85
C GLY A 288 -25.28 -14.53 -1.47
N LEU A 289 -24.08 -14.05 -1.12
CA LEU A 289 -22.80 -14.56 -1.63
C LEU A 289 -22.22 -15.70 -0.77
N ASP A 290 -22.76 -15.96 0.40
CA ASP A 290 -22.26 -16.97 1.35
C ASP A 290 -22.10 -18.36 0.74
N ARG A 291 -23.03 -18.76 -0.13
CA ARG A 291 -22.99 -20.05 -0.86
C ARG A 291 -22.05 -20.08 -2.06
N HIS A 292 -21.44 -18.95 -2.41
CA HIS A 292 -20.55 -18.80 -3.57
C HIS A 292 -19.09 -18.71 -3.16
N VAL A 293 -18.78 -18.66 -1.87
CA VAL A 293 -17.40 -18.51 -1.39
C VAL A 293 -16.68 -19.84 -1.48
N GLN A 294 -15.67 -19.93 -2.34
CA GLN A 294 -14.78 -21.10 -2.40
C GLN A 294 -13.59 -20.94 -1.45
N GLN A 295 -13.06 -19.73 -1.33
CA GLN A 295 -11.81 -19.52 -0.61
C GLN A 295 -11.69 -18.14 0.03
N ILE A 296 -10.91 -18.11 1.11
CA ILE A 296 -10.60 -16.90 1.86
C ILE A 296 -9.08 -16.72 1.90
N VAL A 297 -8.58 -15.62 1.37
CA VAL A 297 -7.21 -15.16 1.61
C VAL A 297 -7.24 -14.30 2.87
N LEU A 298 -6.56 -14.75 3.92
CA LEU A 298 -6.44 -14.03 5.19
C LEU A 298 -4.99 -13.60 5.39
N ALA A 299 -4.79 -12.30 5.55
CA ALA A 299 -3.46 -11.74 5.63
C ALA A 299 -3.29 -10.81 6.84
N GLY A 300 -2.13 -10.93 7.46
CA GLY A 300 -1.76 -10.22 8.68
C GLY A 300 -0.35 -10.60 9.11
N HIS A 301 0.10 -10.05 10.23
CA HIS A 301 1.44 -10.34 10.73
C HIS A 301 1.48 -11.67 11.47
N GLY A 302 2.51 -12.47 11.21
CA GLY A 302 2.71 -13.74 11.90
C GLY A 302 4.04 -13.85 12.58
N SER A 303 4.02 -14.65 13.64
CA SER A 303 5.19 -15.20 14.30
C SER A 303 4.97 -16.69 14.49
N GLU A 304 6.00 -17.39 14.95
CA GLU A 304 5.91 -18.81 15.30
C GLU A 304 4.86 -19.09 16.41
N GLU A 305 4.52 -18.08 17.20
CA GLU A 305 3.63 -18.22 18.36
C GLU A 305 2.19 -17.76 18.09
N ARG A 306 1.97 -16.86 17.13
CA ARG A 306 0.66 -16.22 16.93
C ARG A 306 0.50 -15.56 15.56
N PHE A 307 -0.75 -15.40 15.17
CA PHE A 307 -1.19 -14.51 14.09
C PHE A 307 -1.76 -13.22 14.67
N THR A 308 -1.48 -12.10 14.02
CA THR A 308 -1.93 -10.77 14.41
C THR A 308 -2.74 -10.18 13.25
N LEU A 309 -4.06 -10.17 13.40
CA LEU A 309 -4.96 -9.54 12.43
C LEU A 309 -4.89 -8.02 12.54
N SER A 310 -4.73 -7.52 13.76
CA SER A 310 -4.62 -6.09 14.06
C SER A 310 -3.76 -5.87 15.30
N ALA A 311 -3.40 -4.62 15.58
CA ALA A 311 -2.61 -4.26 16.76
C ALA A 311 -3.21 -4.79 18.08
N THR A 312 -4.54 -4.97 18.13
CA THR A 312 -5.30 -5.46 19.29
C THR A 312 -5.70 -6.92 19.20
N ASP A 313 -5.81 -7.51 17.99
CA ASP A 313 -6.22 -8.91 17.82
C ASP A 313 -5.06 -9.83 17.49
N ARG A 314 -4.78 -10.71 18.45
CA ARG A 314 -3.70 -11.68 18.40
C ARG A 314 -4.26 -13.05 18.73
N ILE A 315 -4.13 -13.98 17.79
CA ILE A 315 -4.64 -15.34 17.90
C ILE A 315 -3.44 -16.27 18.02
N SER A 316 -3.34 -17.00 19.13
CA SER A 316 -2.26 -17.95 19.37
C SER A 316 -2.25 -19.08 18.35
N ALA A 317 -1.09 -19.67 18.11
CA ALA A 317 -0.91 -20.81 17.21
C ALA A 317 -1.36 -22.15 17.84
N ASP A 318 -2.58 -22.19 18.39
CA ASP A 318 -3.24 -23.38 18.93
C ASP A 318 -4.72 -23.45 18.49
N ALA A 319 -5.23 -24.66 18.30
CA ALA A 319 -6.55 -24.87 17.68
C ALA A 319 -7.70 -24.26 18.48
N ASP A 320 -7.65 -24.31 19.83
CA ASP A 320 -8.71 -23.78 20.69
C ASP A 320 -8.85 -22.26 20.51
N SER A 321 -7.73 -21.53 20.46
CA SER A 321 -7.74 -20.09 20.22
C SER A 321 -8.38 -19.68 18.89
N TRP A 322 -8.25 -20.51 17.85
CA TRP A 322 -8.89 -20.27 16.55
C TRP A 322 -10.37 -20.66 16.54
N ALA A 323 -10.72 -21.77 17.22
CA ALA A 323 -12.10 -22.23 17.33
C ALA A 323 -12.98 -21.27 18.15
N ASP A 324 -12.41 -20.73 19.24
CA ASP A 324 -13.03 -19.79 20.17
C ASP A 324 -13.00 -18.33 19.69
N ASN A 325 -12.24 -18.03 18.62
CA ASN A 325 -12.26 -16.70 18.03
C ASN A 325 -13.57 -16.47 17.26
N ASP A 326 -14.49 -15.71 17.84
CA ASP A 326 -15.82 -15.47 17.26
C ASP A 326 -15.75 -14.98 15.81
N GLY A 327 -14.85 -14.04 15.48
CA GLY A 327 -14.70 -13.50 14.12
C GLY A 327 -14.39 -14.56 13.07
N VAL A 328 -13.29 -15.31 13.27
CA VAL A 328 -12.87 -16.36 12.34
C VAL A 328 -13.85 -17.52 12.34
N SER A 329 -14.29 -17.95 13.52
CA SER A 329 -15.18 -19.10 13.71
C SER A 329 -16.54 -18.87 13.04
N VAL A 330 -17.14 -17.67 13.20
CA VAL A 330 -18.38 -17.29 12.50
C VAL A 330 -18.17 -17.28 10.99
N MET A 331 -17.10 -16.66 10.51
CA MET A 331 -16.82 -16.58 9.07
C MET A 331 -16.67 -17.96 8.43
N VAL A 332 -15.79 -18.82 8.98
CA VAL A 332 -15.53 -20.16 8.43
C VAL A 332 -16.77 -21.05 8.49
N LYS A 333 -17.53 -21.03 9.60
CA LYS A 333 -18.74 -21.85 9.74
C LYS A 333 -19.89 -21.39 8.84
N THR A 334 -19.95 -20.09 8.56
CA THR A 334 -21.03 -19.49 7.78
C THR A 334 -20.78 -19.59 6.28
N LEU A 335 -19.58 -19.24 5.85
CA LEU A 335 -19.20 -19.23 4.43
C LEU A 335 -18.76 -20.61 3.93
N GLN A 336 -18.36 -21.50 4.84
CA GLN A 336 -17.92 -22.87 4.55
C GLN A 336 -16.92 -22.97 3.37
N PRO A 337 -15.86 -22.15 3.34
CA PRO A 337 -14.90 -22.18 2.24
C PRO A 337 -14.17 -23.54 2.20
N GLU A 338 -13.77 -23.95 1.00
CA GLU A 338 -12.91 -25.12 0.81
C GLU A 338 -11.48 -24.83 1.27
N ASN A 339 -10.99 -23.62 0.99
CA ASN A 339 -9.61 -23.22 1.24
C ASN A 339 -9.51 -21.93 2.07
N LEU A 340 -8.57 -21.90 3.00
CA LEU A 340 -8.06 -20.68 3.60
C LEU A 340 -6.60 -20.51 3.20
N ILE A 341 -6.31 -19.43 2.47
CA ILE A 341 -4.97 -19.04 2.07
C ILE A 341 -4.42 -18.09 3.13
N LEU A 342 -3.46 -18.56 3.90
CA LEU A 342 -2.83 -17.79 4.97
C LEU A 342 -1.58 -17.07 4.45
N VAL A 343 -1.67 -15.74 4.34
CA VAL A 343 -0.53 -14.88 4.01
C VAL A 343 -0.03 -14.24 5.29
N SER A 344 0.97 -14.89 5.89
CA SER A 344 1.52 -14.54 7.20
C SER A 344 2.96 -14.99 7.25
N CYS A 345 3.83 -14.28 7.96
CA CYS A 345 5.16 -14.79 8.29
C CYS A 345 5.05 -15.97 9.27
N HIS A 346 6.02 -16.89 9.20
CA HIS A 346 6.12 -18.07 10.07
C HIS A 346 4.80 -18.86 10.25
N PRO A 347 4.06 -19.18 9.16
CA PRO A 347 2.83 -19.98 9.25
C PRO A 347 3.11 -21.39 9.79
N LEU A 348 4.35 -21.86 9.63
CA LEU A 348 4.90 -23.06 10.24
C LEU A 348 6.06 -22.68 11.18
N VAL A 349 6.16 -23.38 12.30
CA VAL A 349 7.29 -23.24 13.24
C VAL A 349 8.51 -23.95 12.66
N HIS A 350 9.67 -23.31 12.74
CA HIS A 350 10.94 -23.94 12.43
C HIS A 350 11.34 -24.90 13.56
N GLU A 351 11.63 -26.15 13.24
CA GLU A 351 12.07 -27.13 14.22
C GLU A 351 13.59 -27.05 14.41
N GLU A 352 14.05 -26.80 15.63
CA GLU A 352 15.48 -26.66 15.92
C GLU A 352 16.27 -27.91 15.47
N GLY A 353 17.32 -27.68 14.67
CA GLY A 353 18.15 -28.76 14.12
C GLY A 353 17.59 -29.42 12.87
N SER A 354 16.46 -28.95 12.33
CA SER A 354 15.97 -29.32 11.00
C SER A 354 16.47 -28.35 9.93
N GLU A 355 16.53 -28.79 8.67
CA GLU A 355 16.65 -27.86 7.55
C GLU A 355 15.32 -27.10 7.37
N PHE A 356 15.37 -25.83 6.96
CA PHE A 356 14.19 -25.08 6.53
C PHE A 356 13.41 -25.91 5.50
N ALA A 357 12.12 -26.01 5.72
CA ALA A 357 11.38 -27.22 5.41
C ALA A 357 11.47 -27.62 3.93
N ALA A 358 12.17 -28.73 3.64
CA ALA A 358 11.97 -29.49 2.42
C ALA A 358 10.66 -30.29 2.56
N ILE A 359 9.52 -29.61 2.53
CA ILE A 359 8.22 -30.30 2.56
C ILE A 359 8.06 -31.05 1.23
N ASP A 360 7.92 -32.37 1.32
CA ASP A 360 7.58 -33.22 0.18
C ASP A 360 6.06 -33.46 0.10
N ASP A 361 5.63 -34.32 -0.82
CA ASP A 361 4.20 -34.57 -1.05
C ASP A 361 3.53 -35.42 0.06
N THR A 362 4.30 -35.91 1.04
CA THR A 362 3.84 -36.75 2.15
C THR A 362 3.35 -35.90 3.32
N PRO A 363 2.09 -36.08 3.77
CA PRO A 363 1.57 -35.37 4.94
C PRO A 363 2.33 -35.71 6.23
N GLN A 364 2.91 -34.69 6.86
CA GLN A 364 3.64 -34.79 8.12
C GLN A 364 3.08 -33.83 9.18
N PRO A 365 3.04 -34.22 10.47
CA PRO A 365 2.67 -33.31 11.54
C PRO A 365 3.58 -32.08 11.55
N ARG A 366 3.01 -30.88 11.69
CA ARG A 366 3.76 -29.63 11.85
C ARG A 366 3.12 -28.79 12.95
N ARG A 367 3.86 -27.82 13.46
CA ARG A 367 3.36 -26.80 14.39
C ARG A 367 3.28 -25.44 13.71
N GLY A 368 2.49 -24.55 14.28
CA GLY A 368 2.32 -23.17 13.81
C GLY A 368 0.87 -22.85 13.50
N THR A 369 0.67 -21.65 12.99
CA THR A 369 -0.65 -21.10 12.69
C THR A 369 -1.43 -21.93 11.68
N ALA A 370 -0.81 -22.37 10.59
CA ALA A 370 -1.51 -23.14 9.56
C ALA A 370 -2.03 -24.50 10.10
N PRO A 371 -1.22 -25.30 10.83
CA PRO A 371 -1.69 -26.49 11.55
C PRO A 371 -2.84 -26.19 12.53
N ALA A 372 -2.70 -25.15 13.37
CA ALA A 372 -3.70 -24.78 14.37
C ALA A 372 -5.07 -24.46 13.74
N ILE A 373 -5.10 -23.68 12.66
CA ILE A 373 -6.34 -23.38 11.90
C ILE A 373 -6.96 -24.68 11.37
N SER A 374 -6.15 -25.54 10.76
CA SER A 374 -6.64 -26.78 10.15
C SER A 374 -7.16 -27.81 11.16
N GLU A 375 -6.70 -27.73 12.42
CA GLU A 375 -7.19 -28.56 13.53
C GLU A 375 -8.48 -27.99 14.11
N ALA A 376 -8.59 -26.66 14.22
CA ALA A 376 -9.80 -25.97 14.63
C ALA A 376 -10.96 -26.18 13.65
N PHE A 377 -10.65 -26.27 12.35
CA PHE A 377 -11.61 -26.44 11.27
C PHE A 377 -11.22 -27.63 10.36
N PRO A 378 -11.57 -28.88 10.74
CA PRO A 378 -11.10 -30.11 10.07
C PRO A 378 -11.44 -30.28 8.58
N GLU A 379 -12.49 -29.61 8.12
CA GLU A 379 -12.93 -29.63 6.72
C GLU A 379 -12.20 -28.60 5.85
N LEU A 380 -11.53 -27.63 6.47
CA LEU A 380 -10.82 -26.55 5.80
C LEU A 380 -9.41 -27.01 5.39
N SER A 381 -9.05 -26.73 4.15
CA SER A 381 -7.66 -26.84 3.70
C SER A 381 -6.96 -25.51 3.90
N VAL A 382 -5.81 -25.51 4.58
CA VAL A 382 -5.02 -24.29 4.78
C VAL A 382 -3.84 -24.29 3.80
N ILE A 383 -3.76 -23.28 2.95
CA ILE A 383 -2.66 -23.07 2.00
C ILE A 383 -1.80 -21.93 2.53
N SER A 384 -0.48 -22.10 2.64
CA SER A 384 0.40 -21.06 3.20
C SER A 384 1.81 -21.10 2.61
N GLY A 385 2.66 -20.14 3.01
CA GLY A 385 4.11 -20.28 2.94
C GLY A 385 4.66 -21.38 3.87
N LEU A 386 5.98 -21.47 3.97
CA LEU A 386 6.71 -22.44 4.81
C LEU A 386 7.16 -21.83 6.15
N ASP A 387 8.19 -22.38 6.78
CA ASP A 387 8.78 -21.87 8.03
C ASP A 387 9.70 -20.66 7.78
N GLY A 388 9.12 -19.47 7.62
CA GLY A 388 9.89 -18.23 7.47
C GLY A 388 9.06 -17.00 7.12
N PRO A 389 9.71 -15.84 6.93
CA PRO A 389 9.10 -14.64 6.39
C PRO A 389 8.49 -14.90 5.01
N VAL A 390 7.32 -14.31 4.76
CA VAL A 390 6.50 -14.55 3.58
C VAL A 390 6.33 -13.28 2.76
N ALA A 391 6.45 -13.41 1.44
CA ALA A 391 6.15 -12.35 0.47
C ALA A 391 5.25 -12.88 -0.66
N ILE A 392 4.37 -12.04 -1.17
CA ILE A 392 3.59 -12.32 -2.39
C ILE A 392 4.47 -12.07 -3.61
N VAL A 393 4.50 -13.01 -4.54
CA VAL A 393 5.30 -12.95 -5.77
C VAL A 393 4.47 -13.42 -6.96
N ASP A 394 5.03 -13.34 -8.18
CA ASP A 394 4.45 -13.93 -9.40
C ASP A 394 2.96 -13.62 -9.61
N HIS A 395 2.60 -12.34 -9.43
CA HIS A 395 1.23 -11.85 -9.52
C HIS A 395 0.88 -11.45 -10.95
N THR A 396 0.01 -12.22 -11.63
CA THR A 396 -0.52 -11.86 -12.95
C THR A 396 -1.90 -12.48 -13.15
N GLY A 397 -2.86 -11.72 -13.67
CA GLY A 397 -4.08 -12.27 -14.27
C GLY A 397 -4.88 -13.20 -13.34
N GLY A 398 -5.26 -12.69 -12.17
CA GLY A 398 -6.03 -13.46 -11.18
C GLY A 398 -5.21 -14.52 -10.45
N GLN A 399 -3.87 -14.50 -10.54
CA GLN A 399 -3.01 -15.48 -9.86
C GLN A 399 -1.89 -14.79 -9.09
N PHE A 400 -1.46 -15.40 -7.99
CA PHE A 400 -0.23 -15.03 -7.28
C PHE A 400 0.47 -16.25 -6.67
N GLY A 401 1.79 -16.15 -6.52
CA GLY A 401 2.61 -17.06 -5.73
C GLY A 401 2.92 -16.51 -4.34
N ILE A 402 3.42 -17.37 -3.46
CA ILE A 402 3.99 -16.99 -2.18
C ILE A 402 5.43 -17.50 -2.12
N ARG A 403 6.35 -16.60 -1.80
CA ARG A 403 7.76 -16.89 -1.56
C ARG A 403 8.02 -16.87 -0.06
N THR A 404 8.71 -17.89 0.44
CA THR A 404 9.16 -17.93 1.83
C THR A 404 10.68 -17.77 1.88
N ASP A 405 11.17 -16.81 2.68
CA ASP A 405 12.60 -16.69 2.96
C ASP A 405 13.00 -17.74 4.02
N ALA A 406 14.01 -18.56 3.73
CA ALA A 406 14.44 -19.68 4.57
C ALA A 406 15.29 -19.19 5.75
N ILE A 407 14.66 -18.52 6.70
CA ILE A 407 15.32 -17.90 7.84
C ILE A 407 14.46 -17.98 9.09
N SER A 408 15.12 -18.21 10.23
CA SER A 408 14.44 -18.32 11.53
C SER A 408 13.88 -16.96 11.92
N GLN A 409 12.85 -16.95 12.78
CA GLN A 409 12.30 -15.69 13.29
C GLN A 409 13.37 -14.84 14.02
N ALA A 410 14.26 -15.49 14.78
CA ALA A 410 15.33 -14.82 15.51
C ALA A 410 16.36 -14.12 14.57
N ASP A 411 16.48 -14.60 13.35
CA ASP A 411 17.42 -14.10 12.35
C ASP A 411 16.76 -13.24 11.26
N ALA A 412 15.46 -12.97 11.32
CA ALA A 412 14.72 -12.23 10.29
C ALA A 412 15.33 -10.85 9.95
N GLY A 413 15.97 -10.18 10.92
CA GLY A 413 16.70 -8.93 10.67
C GLY A 413 17.95 -9.06 9.78
N LYS A 414 18.37 -10.27 9.42
CA LYS A 414 19.55 -10.56 8.58
C LYS A 414 19.19 -10.88 7.12
N ILE A 415 17.91 -10.79 6.76
CA ILE A 415 17.43 -11.00 5.38
C ILE A 415 18.22 -10.10 4.43
N ASN A 416 18.72 -10.69 3.36
CA ASN A 416 19.41 -9.98 2.29
C ASN A 416 19.23 -10.74 0.96
N ARG A 417 19.75 -10.18 -0.13
CA ARG A 417 19.61 -10.76 -1.49
C ARG A 417 20.17 -12.19 -1.66
N TYR A 418 20.96 -12.68 -0.71
CA TYR A 418 21.52 -14.03 -0.72
C TYR A 418 20.78 -15.00 0.22
N THR A 419 19.77 -14.53 0.95
CA THR A 419 18.91 -15.39 1.77
C THR A 419 18.23 -16.41 0.86
N PRO A 420 18.40 -17.72 1.12
CA PRO A 420 17.72 -18.76 0.33
C PRO A 420 16.21 -18.60 0.42
N THR A 421 15.50 -18.94 -0.66
CA THR A 421 14.04 -18.85 -0.70
C THR A 421 13.40 -20.12 -1.23
N HIS A 422 12.17 -20.34 -0.78
CA HIS A 422 11.32 -21.44 -1.22
C HIS A 422 10.11 -20.88 -1.97
N PRO A 423 9.92 -21.27 -3.25
CA PRO A 423 8.75 -20.88 -4.04
C PRO A 423 7.57 -21.86 -3.86
N HIS A 424 7.72 -22.86 -2.99
CA HIS A 424 6.70 -23.88 -2.79
C HIS A 424 5.72 -23.46 -1.70
N LEU A 425 4.45 -23.76 -1.96
CA LEU A 425 3.36 -23.59 -1.01
C LEU A 425 3.18 -24.85 -0.17
N ALA A 426 2.74 -24.67 1.07
CA ALA A 426 2.29 -25.73 1.96
C ALA A 426 0.78 -25.91 1.86
N LEU A 427 0.33 -27.17 1.96
CA LEU A 427 -1.05 -27.55 2.15
C LEU A 427 -1.17 -28.28 3.49
N THR A 428 -1.94 -27.71 4.41
CA THR A 428 -2.16 -28.24 5.75
C THR A 428 -3.61 -28.64 5.94
N ARG A 429 -3.83 -29.87 6.41
CA ARG A 429 -5.16 -30.41 6.76
C ARG A 429 -5.05 -31.28 8.00
N ASN A 430 -5.92 -31.07 8.98
CA ASN A 430 -5.94 -31.84 10.23
C ASN A 430 -4.55 -31.92 10.91
N GLY A 431 -3.85 -30.77 11.00
CA GLY A 431 -2.53 -30.66 11.64
C GLY A 431 -1.37 -31.22 10.82
N LYS A 432 -1.64 -31.82 9.66
CA LYS A 432 -0.62 -32.42 8.80
C LYS A 432 -0.39 -31.57 7.56
N THR A 433 0.87 -31.28 7.29
CA THR A 433 1.31 -30.43 6.18
C THR A 433 2.05 -31.27 5.15
N ARG A 434 1.81 -30.99 3.88
CA ARG A 434 2.58 -31.48 2.74
C ARG A 434 2.77 -30.35 1.73
N ARG A 435 3.53 -30.61 0.67
CA ARG A 435 3.66 -29.69 -0.45
C ARG A 435 2.32 -29.53 -1.16
N TYR A 436 1.96 -28.28 -1.46
CA TYR A 436 0.83 -27.97 -2.32
C TYR A 436 1.23 -28.26 -3.78
N PRO A 437 0.38 -28.93 -4.58
CA PRO A 437 0.74 -29.36 -5.93
C PRO A 437 0.96 -28.22 -6.94
N HIS A 438 0.52 -27.00 -6.61
CA HIS A 438 0.68 -25.83 -7.46
C HIS A 438 1.65 -24.83 -6.81
N ASN A 439 2.31 -24.02 -7.65
CA ASN A 439 3.19 -22.94 -7.17
C ASN A 439 2.48 -21.58 -7.11
N HIS A 440 1.19 -21.53 -7.46
CA HIS A 440 0.36 -20.33 -7.46
C HIS A 440 -1.01 -20.63 -6.88
N ILE A 441 -1.65 -19.58 -6.41
CA ILE A 441 -3.04 -19.48 -5.98
C ILE A 441 -3.79 -18.74 -7.09
N THR A 442 -4.96 -19.24 -7.48
CA THR A 442 -5.86 -18.57 -8.43
C THR A 442 -6.99 -17.92 -7.66
N VAL A 443 -7.38 -16.72 -8.05
CA VAL A 443 -8.34 -15.83 -7.39
C VAL A 443 -9.60 -15.68 -8.23
#